data_AF-A0A7Y5U3V8-F1
#
_entry.id   AF-A0A7Y5U3V8-F1
#
_cell.length_a   1.000
_cell.length_b   1.000
_cell.length_c   1.000
_cell.angle_alpha   90.00
_cell.angle_beta   90.00
_cell.angle_gamma   90.00
#
_symmetry.space_group_name_H-M   'P 1'
#
loop_
_entity.id
_entity.type
_entity.pdbx_description
1 polymer ?
#
loop_
_entity_poly.entity_id
_entity_poly.type
_entity_poly.pdbx_seq_one_letter_code
_entity_poly.pdbx_strand_id
1 'polypeptide(L)'
;MVHFVTQYPQVLVSPDGHEYVARVYASTHALAGWDAWFVFFPLRGGRELATDRQTTQGSLAAVSYWASGITTTYLEAALERARALLPEARLARRAQHEEREEELARAEAEIYARSAAVARLEAREAARRRREAEALLLAERARAARLEADLHERAAAAARAEAAEAEGRRGRRHGERRFSG
;
A
#
# COMPACT_ATOMS: atom_id res chain seq x y z
N MET A 1 26.45 0.29 -42.88
CA MET A 1 27.80 0.88 -42.89
C MET A 1 27.72 2.22 -42.20
N VAL A 2 28.64 2.53 -41.28
CA VAL A 2 28.65 3.80 -40.56
C VAL A 2 29.55 4.79 -41.29
N HIS A 3 29.08 6.03 -41.42
CA HIS A 3 29.74 7.13 -42.09
C HIS A 3 29.99 8.27 -41.11
N PHE A 4 31.22 8.77 -41.08
CA PHE A 4 31.52 10.05 -40.43
C PHE A 4 30.98 11.18 -41.31
N VAL A 5 30.29 12.15 -40.69
CA VAL A 5 29.70 13.30 -41.40
C VAL A 5 30.48 14.57 -41.11
N THR A 6 30.63 14.93 -39.83
CA THR A 6 31.37 16.14 -39.43
C THR A 6 31.80 16.08 -37.96
N GLN A 7 32.80 16.89 -37.61
CA GLN A 7 33.23 17.16 -36.24
C GLN A 7 32.99 18.64 -35.93
N TYR A 8 32.41 18.90 -34.78
CA TYR A 8 32.22 20.25 -34.28
C TYR A 8 33.50 20.76 -33.59
N PRO A 9 33.94 22.00 -33.83
CA PRO A 9 35.15 22.54 -33.18
C PRO A 9 34.96 22.91 -31.71
N GLN A 10 33.71 22.99 -31.23
CA GLN A 10 33.39 23.40 -29.87
C GLN A 10 33.74 22.29 -28.87
N VAL A 11 34.35 22.70 -27.75
CA VAL A 11 34.55 21.83 -26.59
C VAL A 11 33.34 21.97 -25.67
N LEU A 12 32.72 20.84 -25.34
CA LEU A 12 31.56 20.76 -24.46
C LEU A 12 32.01 20.27 -23.09
N VAL A 13 31.51 20.90 -22.02
CA VAL A 13 31.84 20.52 -20.65
C VAL A 13 30.60 19.93 -20.01
N SER A 14 30.69 18.67 -19.58
CA SER A 14 29.63 18.05 -18.78
C SER A 14 29.59 18.63 -17.36
N PRO A 15 28.45 18.55 -16.65
CA PRO A 15 28.33 18.89 -15.23
C PRO A 15 29.40 18.31 -14.30
N ASP A 16 29.97 17.14 -14.64
CA ASP A 16 31.03 16.49 -13.86
C ASP A 16 32.44 17.03 -14.22
N GLY A 17 32.53 18.04 -15.09
CA GLY A 17 33.77 18.67 -15.53
C GLY A 17 34.50 17.97 -16.68
N HIS A 18 33.97 16.86 -17.23
CA HIS A 18 34.58 16.19 -18.38
C HIS A 18 34.38 16.99 -19.67
N GLU A 19 35.47 17.18 -20.42
CA GLU A 19 35.51 17.87 -21.70
C GLU A 19 35.33 16.89 -22.87
N TYR A 20 34.45 17.23 -23.82
CA TYR A 20 34.13 16.42 -24.99
C TYR A 20 34.18 17.21 -26.29
N VAL A 21 34.45 16.52 -27.39
CA VAL A 21 34.22 17.00 -28.76
C VAL A 21 33.14 16.15 -29.42
N ALA A 22 32.18 16.81 -30.06
CA ALA A 22 31.06 16.16 -30.73
C ALA A 22 31.38 15.84 -32.19
N ARG A 23 30.97 14.63 -32.62
CA ARG A 23 31.00 14.18 -34.01
C ARG A 23 29.64 13.64 -34.42
N VAL A 24 29.29 13.83 -35.69
CA VAL A 24 28.10 13.24 -36.30
C VAL A 24 28.50 12.00 -37.08
N TYR A 25 27.74 10.93 -36.86
CA TYR A 25 27.79 9.72 -37.66
C TYR A 25 26.42 9.42 -38.26
N ALA A 26 26.42 8.71 -39.38
CA ALA A 26 25.21 8.25 -40.03
C ALA A 26 25.33 6.82 -40.52
N SER A 27 24.23 6.09 -40.55
CA SER A 27 24.15 4.79 -41.21
C SER A 27 22.81 4.66 -41.94
N THR A 28 22.83 3.97 -43.06
CA THR A 28 21.61 3.51 -43.70
C THR A 28 20.99 2.34 -42.93
N HIS A 29 19.65 2.29 -42.89
CA HIS A 29 18.88 1.13 -42.40
C HIS A 29 18.05 0.50 -43.54
N ALA A 30 17.49 -0.68 -43.31
CA ALA A 30 16.88 -1.54 -44.34
C ALA A 30 15.72 -0.92 -45.16
N LEU A 31 15.18 0.23 -44.74
CA LEU A 31 14.07 0.93 -45.42
C LEU A 31 14.53 2.19 -46.20
N ALA A 32 15.80 2.23 -46.63
CA ALA A 32 16.40 3.29 -47.47
C ALA A 32 16.55 4.68 -46.83
N GLY A 33 16.32 4.83 -45.51
CA GLY A 33 16.62 6.04 -44.76
C GLY A 33 18.06 6.08 -44.23
N TRP A 34 18.55 7.28 -43.96
CA TRP A 34 19.84 7.58 -43.31
C TRP A 34 19.60 8.09 -41.89
N ASP A 35 19.88 7.26 -40.91
CA ASP A 35 19.82 7.64 -39.51
C ASP A 35 21.12 8.31 -39.10
N ALA A 36 21.03 9.42 -38.36
CA ALA A 36 22.19 10.15 -37.84
C ALA A 36 22.11 10.34 -36.33
N TRP A 37 23.26 10.31 -35.68
CA TRP A 37 23.41 10.47 -34.23
C TRP A 37 24.73 11.18 -33.90
N PHE A 38 24.86 11.68 -32.67
CA PHE A 38 26.11 12.22 -32.16
C PHE A 38 26.90 11.18 -31.39
N VAL A 39 28.23 11.30 -31.47
CA VAL A 39 29.16 10.66 -30.55
C VAL A 39 30.06 11.75 -29.97
N PHE A 40 30.16 11.78 -28.65
CA PHE A 40 30.99 12.70 -27.87
C PHE A 40 32.25 11.96 -27.44
N PHE A 41 33.40 12.39 -27.95
CA PHE A 41 34.70 11.82 -27.62
C PHE A 41 35.34 12.63 -26.50
N PRO A 42 35.80 12.00 -25.41
CA PRO A 42 36.41 12.72 -24.30
C PRO A 42 37.81 13.22 -24.69
N LEU A 43 38.15 14.45 -24.30
CA LEU A 43 39.46 15.03 -24.58
C LEU A 43 40.58 14.54 -23.64
N ARG A 44 40.22 14.10 -22.43
CA ARG A 44 41.18 13.70 -21.38
C ARG A 44 41.00 12.26 -20.93
N GLY A 45 40.78 11.36 -21.89
CA GLY A 45 40.45 9.96 -21.62
C GLY A 45 39.05 9.79 -21.01
N GLY A 46 38.59 8.55 -20.94
CA GLY A 46 37.24 8.21 -20.48
C GLY A 46 36.42 7.52 -21.56
N ARG A 47 35.11 7.52 -21.37
CA ARG A 47 34.16 6.80 -22.22
C ARG A 47 33.53 7.71 -23.26
N GLU A 48 33.46 7.24 -24.49
CA GLU A 48 32.67 7.87 -25.56
C GLU A 48 31.17 7.78 -25.24
N LEU A 49 30.45 8.86 -25.49
CA LEU A 49 29.00 8.91 -25.26
C LEU A 49 28.29 9.04 -26.59
N ALA A 50 27.38 8.10 -26.90
CA ALA A 50 26.55 8.19 -28.09
C ALA A 50 25.13 8.59 -27.71
N THR A 51 24.51 9.44 -28.53
CA THR A 51 23.06 9.59 -28.49
C THR A 51 22.39 8.42 -29.20
N ASP A 52 21.10 8.21 -28.94
CA ASP A 52 20.24 7.50 -29.89
C ASP A 52 20.12 8.31 -31.21
N ARG A 53 19.34 7.79 -32.15
CA ARG A 53 19.00 8.47 -33.41
C ARG A 53 18.48 9.90 -33.15
N GLN A 54 19.12 10.90 -33.75
CA GLN A 54 18.71 12.30 -33.71
C GLN A 54 17.80 12.65 -34.89
N THR A 55 18.05 12.07 -36.06
CA THR A 55 17.24 12.30 -37.26
C THR A 55 17.30 11.11 -38.21
N THR A 56 16.30 10.99 -39.09
CA THR A 56 16.32 10.15 -40.28
C THR A 56 16.16 11.05 -41.50
N GLN A 57 17.04 10.91 -42.47
CA GLN A 57 17.07 11.69 -43.70
C GLN A 57 16.98 10.78 -44.92
N GLY A 58 16.52 11.32 -46.05
CA GLY A 58 16.41 10.55 -47.30
C GLY A 58 17.76 10.25 -47.97
N SER A 59 18.83 10.96 -47.59
CA SER A 59 20.16 10.79 -48.17
C SER A 59 21.26 11.23 -47.19
N LEU A 60 22.49 10.79 -47.42
CA LEU A 60 23.66 11.25 -46.66
C LEU A 60 23.89 12.77 -46.83
N ALA A 61 23.62 13.33 -48.00
CA ALA A 61 23.72 14.78 -48.24
C ALA A 61 22.73 15.58 -47.39
N ALA A 62 21.50 15.06 -47.22
CA ALA A 62 20.52 15.67 -46.33
C ALA A 62 20.94 15.57 -44.84
N VAL A 63 21.62 14.49 -44.45
CA VAL A 63 22.26 14.41 -43.11
C VAL A 63 23.33 15.49 -42.95
N SER A 64 24.22 15.67 -43.93
CA SER A 64 25.26 16.71 -43.86
C SER A 64 24.68 18.11 -43.76
N TYR A 65 23.59 18.39 -44.48
CA TYR A 65 22.88 19.67 -44.38
C TYR A 65 22.21 19.86 -43.01
N TRP A 66 21.58 18.83 -42.46
CA TRP A 66 21.08 18.88 -41.08
C TRP A 66 22.22 19.15 -40.08
N ALA A 67 23.35 18.47 -40.23
CA ALA A 67 24.49 18.59 -39.33
C ALA A 67 25.11 19.99 -39.35
N SER A 68 25.05 20.72 -40.47
CA SER A 68 25.56 22.09 -40.56
C SER A 68 24.71 23.11 -39.79
N GLY A 69 23.44 22.81 -39.54
CA GLY A 69 22.52 23.66 -38.77
C GLY A 69 22.57 23.48 -37.25
N ILE A 70 23.44 22.61 -36.75
CA ILE A 70 23.49 22.28 -35.32
C ILE A 70 24.23 23.36 -34.53
N THR A 71 23.58 23.87 -33.48
CA THR A 71 24.11 24.90 -32.59
C THR A 71 24.82 24.30 -31.38
N THR A 72 25.68 25.09 -30.72
CA THR A 72 26.35 24.68 -29.47
C THR A 72 25.34 24.27 -28.39
N THR A 73 24.29 25.06 -28.17
CA THR A 73 23.25 24.75 -27.17
C THR A 73 22.53 23.43 -27.48
N TYR A 74 22.35 23.10 -28.75
CA TYR A 74 21.80 21.80 -29.13
C TYR A 74 22.74 20.64 -28.78
N LEU A 75 24.05 20.82 -28.99
CA LEU A 75 25.06 19.83 -28.62
C LEU A 75 25.14 19.63 -27.10
N GLU A 76 25.06 20.70 -26.31
CA GLU A 76 25.03 20.64 -24.84
C GLU A 76 23.83 19.81 -24.36
N ALA A 77 22.64 20.10 -24.88
CA ALA A 77 21.44 19.32 -24.55
C ALA A 77 21.53 17.86 -25.04
N ALA A 78 22.17 17.62 -26.18
CA ALA A 78 22.39 16.27 -26.70
C ALA A 78 23.39 15.47 -25.86
N LEU A 79 24.42 16.12 -25.32
CA LEU A 79 25.39 15.51 -24.39
C LEU A 79 24.69 15.05 -23.11
N GLU A 80 23.82 15.88 -22.55
CA GLU A 80 23.03 15.49 -21.37
C GLU A 80 22.11 14.30 -21.65
N ARG A 81 21.47 14.25 -22.82
CA ARG A 81 20.70 13.06 -23.24
C ARG A 81 21.58 11.83 -23.38
N ALA A 82 22.77 11.95 -23.99
CA ALA A 82 23.70 10.83 -24.13
C ALA A 82 24.15 10.29 -22.76
N ARG A 83 24.44 11.18 -21.79
CA ARG A 83 24.75 10.79 -20.40
C ARG A 83 23.59 10.06 -19.74
N ALA A 84 22.35 10.48 -19.98
CA ALA A 84 21.18 9.82 -19.44
C ALA A 84 20.97 8.39 -20.00
N LEU A 85 21.54 8.05 -21.16
CA LEU A 85 21.46 6.70 -21.74
C LEU A 85 22.46 5.72 -21.11
N LEU A 86 23.42 6.20 -20.33
CA LEU A 86 24.39 5.36 -19.65
C LEU A 86 23.70 4.32 -18.76
N PRO A 87 24.19 3.06 -18.74
CA PRO A 87 23.64 2.02 -17.88
C PRO A 87 23.58 2.45 -16.42
N GLU A 88 24.63 3.11 -15.93
CA GLU A 88 24.71 3.56 -14.53
C GLU A 88 23.65 4.63 -14.23
N ALA A 89 23.44 5.58 -15.14
CA ALA A 89 22.41 6.62 -14.99
C ALA A 89 20.98 6.04 -15.06
N ARG A 90 20.76 4.98 -15.85
CA ARG A 90 19.48 4.28 -15.90
C ARG A 90 19.22 3.48 -14.63
N LEU A 91 20.23 2.80 -14.10
CA LEU A 91 20.14 2.05 -12.85
C LEU A 91 19.89 2.99 -11.66
N ALA A 92 20.62 4.10 -11.59
CA ALA A 92 20.42 5.12 -10.54
C ALA A 92 18.98 5.66 -10.55
N ARG A 93 18.42 5.98 -11.72
CA ARG A 93 17.02 6.42 -11.82
C ARG A 93 16.02 5.37 -11.37
N ARG A 94 16.27 4.09 -11.67
CA ARG A 94 15.41 2.98 -11.20
C ARG A 94 15.46 2.84 -9.70
N ALA A 95 16.67 2.84 -9.13
CA ALA A 95 16.86 2.80 -7.67
C ALA A 95 16.14 3.96 -6.97
N GLN A 96 16.30 5.19 -7.48
CA GLN A 96 15.59 6.36 -6.94
C GLN A 96 14.07 6.21 -7.01
N HIS A 97 13.55 5.66 -8.11
CA HIS A 97 12.12 5.41 -8.25
C HIS A 97 11.66 4.37 -7.23
N GLU A 98 12.40 3.27 -7.06
CA GLU A 98 12.10 2.22 -6.09
C GLU A 98 12.12 2.75 -4.66
N GLU A 99 13.14 3.54 -4.29
CA GLU A 99 13.23 4.21 -2.97
C GLU A 99 12.01 5.11 -2.70
N ARG A 100 11.57 5.85 -3.72
CA ARG A 100 10.41 6.74 -3.61
C ARG A 100 9.11 5.95 -3.41
N GLU A 101 8.95 4.87 -4.16
CA GLU A 101 7.81 3.96 -4.02
C GLU A 101 7.79 3.30 -2.63
N GLU A 102 8.95 2.87 -2.11
CA GLU A 102 9.06 2.35 -0.76
C GLU A 102 8.69 3.38 0.31
N GLU A 103 9.13 4.64 0.15
CA GLU A 103 8.79 5.74 1.05
C GLU A 103 7.27 5.95 1.10
N LEU A 104 6.62 5.97 -0.07
CA LEU A 104 5.17 6.08 -0.19
C LEU A 104 4.46 4.88 0.44
N ALA A 105 4.92 3.65 0.17
CA ALA A 105 4.35 2.43 0.73
C ALA A 105 4.45 2.40 2.26
N ARG A 106 5.56 2.87 2.83
CA ARG A 106 5.73 3.00 4.28
C ARG A 106 4.76 4.02 4.88
N ALA A 107 4.62 5.17 4.25
CA ALA A 107 3.67 6.20 4.69
C ALA A 107 2.22 5.69 4.63
N GLU A 108 1.86 4.98 3.56
CA GLU A 108 0.54 4.38 3.40
C GLU A 108 0.29 3.29 4.47
N ALA A 109 1.25 2.39 4.70
CA ALA A 109 1.18 1.36 5.73
C ALA A 109 0.99 1.97 7.13
N GLU A 110 1.64 3.10 7.43
CA GLU A 110 1.46 3.81 8.69
C GLU A 110 0.02 4.32 8.86
N ILE A 111 -0.57 4.88 7.80
CA ILE A 111 -1.96 5.35 7.82
C ILE A 111 -2.93 4.18 8.09
N TYR A 112 -2.72 3.04 7.41
CA TYR A 112 -3.53 1.85 7.66
C TYR A 112 -3.32 1.29 9.06
N ALA A 113 -2.09 1.25 9.55
CA ALA A 113 -1.79 0.77 10.90
C ALA A 113 -2.48 1.64 11.98
N ARG A 114 -2.47 2.97 11.82
CA ARG A 114 -3.18 3.90 12.70
C ARG A 114 -4.68 3.66 12.66
N SER A 115 -5.27 3.54 11.47
CA SER A 115 -6.69 3.26 11.29
C SER A 115 -7.09 1.93 11.93
N ALA A 116 -6.28 0.88 11.74
CA ALA A 116 -6.51 -0.44 12.34
C ALA A 116 -6.39 -0.40 13.88
N ALA A 117 -5.49 0.41 14.43
CA ALA A 117 -5.36 0.57 15.88
C ALA A 117 -6.62 1.19 16.50
N VAL A 118 -7.19 2.23 15.85
CA VAL A 118 -8.45 2.85 16.27
C VAL A 118 -9.59 1.83 16.21
N ALA A 119 -9.76 1.12 15.10
CA ALA A 119 -10.81 0.12 14.94
C ALA A 119 -10.71 -1.00 16.01
N ARG A 120 -9.48 -1.43 16.36
CA ARG A 120 -9.25 -2.42 17.42
C ARG A 120 -9.66 -1.88 18.79
N LEU A 121 -9.41 -0.61 19.08
CA LEU A 121 -9.83 0.01 20.33
C LEU A 121 -11.36 0.05 20.43
N GLU A 122 -12.01 0.53 19.38
CA GLU A 122 -13.48 0.60 19.30
C GLU A 122 -14.11 -0.80 19.46
N ALA A 123 -13.57 -1.80 18.78
CA ALA A 123 -14.05 -3.18 18.91
C ALA A 123 -13.91 -3.73 20.34
N ARG A 124 -12.81 -3.42 21.03
CA ARG A 124 -12.61 -3.81 22.44
C ARG A 124 -13.61 -3.12 23.36
N GLU A 125 -13.88 -1.84 23.14
CA GLU A 125 -14.89 -1.12 23.92
C GLU A 125 -16.30 -1.66 23.68
N ALA A 126 -16.66 -1.90 22.42
CA ALA A 126 -17.95 -2.48 22.07
C ALA A 126 -18.12 -3.87 22.71
N ALA A 127 -17.08 -4.71 22.69
CA ALA A 127 -17.08 -6.01 23.35
C ALA A 127 -17.25 -5.89 24.88
N ARG A 128 -16.61 -4.90 25.50
CA ARG A 128 -16.77 -4.62 26.94
C ARG A 128 -18.21 -4.24 27.27
N ARG A 129 -18.77 -3.25 26.56
CA ARG A 129 -20.17 -2.80 26.74
C ARG A 129 -21.16 -3.95 26.58
N ARG A 130 -20.93 -4.81 25.57
CA ARG A 130 -21.76 -6.00 25.35
C ARG A 130 -21.72 -6.96 26.54
N ARG A 131 -20.52 -7.28 27.05
CA ARG A 131 -20.36 -8.16 28.23
C ARG A 131 -21.03 -7.58 29.47
N GLU A 132 -20.90 -6.28 29.71
CA GLU A 132 -21.55 -5.59 30.83
C GLU A 132 -23.07 -5.68 30.73
N ALA A 133 -23.64 -5.41 29.54
CA ALA A 133 -25.07 -5.52 29.30
C ALA A 133 -25.59 -6.97 29.48
N GLU A 134 -24.87 -7.95 28.95
CA GLU A 134 -25.19 -9.37 29.12
C GLU A 134 -25.14 -9.79 30.60
N ALA A 135 -24.15 -9.33 31.35
CA ALA A 135 -24.01 -9.62 32.78
C ALA A 135 -25.17 -9.01 33.60
N LEU A 136 -25.58 -7.77 33.29
CA LEU A 136 -26.73 -7.13 33.92
C LEU A 136 -28.02 -7.92 33.68
N LEU A 137 -28.27 -8.31 32.42
CA LEU A 137 -29.45 -9.10 32.07
C LEU A 137 -29.46 -10.47 32.78
N LEU A 138 -28.32 -11.14 32.86
CA LEU A 138 -28.20 -12.39 33.60
C LEU A 138 -28.45 -12.20 35.10
N ALA A 139 -27.95 -11.12 35.69
CA ALA A 139 -28.19 -10.80 37.09
C ALA A 139 -29.67 -10.53 37.37
N GLU A 140 -30.37 -9.80 36.50
CA GLU A 140 -31.82 -9.59 36.58
C GLU A 140 -32.60 -10.90 36.49
N ARG A 141 -32.27 -11.75 35.50
CA ARG A 141 -32.90 -13.08 35.35
C ARG A 141 -32.67 -13.96 36.58
N ALA A 142 -31.46 -13.96 37.12
CA ALA A 142 -31.14 -14.73 38.33
C ALA A 142 -31.92 -14.23 39.56
N ARG A 143 -32.12 -12.91 39.69
CA ARG A 143 -32.97 -12.33 40.75
C ARG A 143 -34.42 -12.75 40.60
N ALA A 144 -34.97 -12.66 39.39
CA ALA A 144 -36.34 -13.09 39.12
C ALA A 144 -36.55 -14.57 39.44
N ALA A 145 -35.63 -15.44 38.99
CA ALA A 145 -35.68 -16.87 39.28
C ALA A 145 -35.62 -17.19 40.78
N ARG A 146 -34.82 -16.43 41.57
CA ARG A 146 -34.78 -16.59 43.03
C ARG A 146 -36.11 -16.20 43.67
N LEU A 147 -36.69 -15.06 43.28
CA LEU A 147 -37.99 -14.63 43.78
C LEU A 147 -39.08 -15.66 43.45
N GLU A 148 -39.05 -16.21 42.24
CA GLU A 148 -39.98 -17.24 41.82
C GLU A 148 -39.81 -18.53 42.65
N ALA A 149 -38.57 -18.97 42.87
CA ALA A 149 -38.27 -20.13 43.72
C ALA A 149 -38.77 -19.93 45.17
N ASP A 150 -38.56 -18.74 45.75
CA ASP A 150 -39.05 -18.40 47.10
C ASP A 150 -40.58 -18.45 47.17
N LEU A 151 -41.28 -17.99 46.13
CA LEU A 151 -42.74 -18.06 46.04
C LEU A 151 -43.22 -19.52 45.97
N HIS A 152 -42.58 -20.35 45.13
CA HIS A 152 -42.88 -21.77 45.02
C HIS A 152 -42.65 -22.49 46.36
N GLU A 153 -41.57 -22.18 47.07
CA GLU A 153 -41.27 -22.75 48.39
C GLU A 153 -42.33 -22.37 49.43
N ARG A 154 -42.74 -21.10 49.48
CA ARG A 154 -43.82 -20.62 50.37
C ARG A 154 -45.15 -21.29 50.06
N ALA A 155 -45.51 -21.41 48.78
CA ALA A 155 -46.73 -22.10 48.36
C ALA A 155 -46.71 -23.58 48.78
N ALA A 156 -45.57 -24.27 48.57
CA ALA A 156 -45.40 -25.64 49.02
C ALA A 156 -45.46 -25.79 50.55
N ALA A 157 -44.93 -24.83 51.31
CA ALA A 157 -45.05 -24.80 52.76
C ALA A 157 -46.51 -24.62 53.22
N ALA A 158 -47.25 -23.70 52.60
CA ALA A 158 -48.67 -23.49 52.88
C ALA A 158 -49.51 -24.74 52.58
N ALA A 159 -49.31 -25.36 51.41
CA ALA A 159 -50.02 -26.60 51.04
C ALA A 159 -49.73 -27.75 52.03
N ARG A 160 -48.48 -27.88 52.50
CA ARG A 160 -48.11 -28.87 53.55
C ARG A 160 -48.83 -28.58 54.87
N ALA A 161 -48.93 -27.32 55.28
CA ALA A 161 -49.64 -26.92 56.49
C ALA A 161 -51.15 -27.21 56.38
N GLU A 162 -51.78 -26.86 55.26
CA GLU A 162 -53.20 -27.15 55.00
C GLU A 162 -53.50 -28.66 55.00
N ALA A 163 -52.63 -29.47 54.40
CA ALA A 163 -52.74 -30.92 54.43
C ALA A 163 -52.67 -31.46 55.87
N ALA A 164 -51.70 -31.00 56.67
CA ALA A 164 -51.57 -31.37 58.08
C ALA A 164 -52.80 -30.96 58.91
N GLU A 165 -53.35 -29.76 58.68
CA GLU A 165 -54.61 -29.34 59.31
C GLU A 165 -55.79 -30.22 58.92
N ALA A 166 -55.92 -30.57 57.62
CA ALA A 166 -56.99 -31.41 57.12
C ALA A 166 -56.91 -32.83 57.73
N GLU A 167 -55.71 -33.40 57.86
CA GLU A 167 -55.47 -34.65 58.58
C GLU A 167 -55.83 -34.54 60.05
N GLY A 168 -55.41 -33.46 60.73
CA GLY A 168 -55.78 -33.19 62.13
C GLY A 168 -57.31 -33.03 62.34
N ARG A 169 -58.01 -32.41 61.37
CA ARG A 169 -59.49 -32.33 61.36
C ARG A 169 -60.13 -33.70 61.14
N ARG A 170 -59.59 -34.53 60.24
CA ARG A 170 -60.06 -35.92 60.03
C ARG A 170 -59.86 -36.77 61.29
N GLY A 171 -58.70 -36.65 61.95
CA GLY A 171 -58.40 -37.32 63.22
C GLY A 171 -59.37 -36.95 64.33
N ARG A 172 -59.66 -35.64 64.51
CA ARG A 172 -60.65 -35.16 65.51
C ARG A 172 -62.07 -35.67 65.22
N ARG A 173 -62.54 -35.62 63.98
CA ARG A 173 -63.86 -36.18 63.58
C ARG A 173 -63.95 -37.70 63.71
N HIS A 174 -62.82 -38.42 63.71
CA HIS A 174 -62.78 -39.86 63.94
C HIS A 174 -62.74 -40.19 65.44
N GLY A 175 -62.12 -39.33 66.26
CA GLY A 175 -62.15 -39.40 67.72
C GLY A 175 -63.53 -39.10 68.31
N GLU A 176 -64.22 -38.06 67.82
CA GLU A 176 -65.59 -37.72 68.25
C GLU A 176 -66.60 -38.82 67.87
N ARG A 177 -66.43 -39.48 66.72
CA ARG A 177 -67.28 -40.62 66.32
C ARG A 177 -67.03 -41.91 67.11
N ARG A 178 -65.92 -42.03 67.85
CA ARG A 178 -65.65 -43.14 68.78
C ARG A 178 -66.16 -42.89 70.19
N PHE A 179 -66.62 -41.68 70.51
CA PHE A 179 -67.12 -41.29 71.84
C PHE A 179 -68.65 -41.10 71.92
N SER A 180 -69.39 -41.35 70.83
CA SER A 180 -70.86 -41.23 70.76
C SER A 180 -71.59 -42.53 70.39
N GLY A 181 -70.94 -43.69 70.57
CA GLY A 181 -71.60 -45.01 70.58
C GLY A 181 -71.63 -45.58 71.99
#